data_AF-A0A2B4S705-F1
#
_entry.id   AF-A0A2B4S705-F1
#
_cell.length_a   1.000
_cell.length_b   1.000
_cell.length_c   1.000
_cell.angle_alpha   90.00
_cell.angle_beta   90.00
_cell.angle_gamma   90.00
#
_symmetry.space_group_name_H-M   'P 1'
#
loop_
_entity.id
_entity.type
_entity.pdbx_description
1 polymer ?
#
loop_
_entity_poly.entity_id
_entity_poly.type
_entity_poly.pdbx_seq_one_letter_code
_entity_poly.pdbx_strand_id
1 'polypeptide(L)'
;MKVEDIKWYSPLEFFVGAILSFADPITDILTLVEFYRTDHKTWFGVGLTFVLLPCLVSPALFLVFRRDDANYSSSLYAKTAFCAFHPFSAAFARIEALIFCLKIWWFGNDEIDDDAYDKAENLLDHIAFAVLFEAVLESAPQFIIQLYAISVQEEPAAIIQMISLPVSFLTLAWAFTKTDERTLVLRNIISKSSDLKVKHKVALYLTHLLLLSSRLFAICYFTVSYKWWVIGVLSFHSCPVVIAILIMKRGIKYVFLIILFMGIHSLRDDASAFFADADSKGVSLIVLLSQFLFLVENYFMILMFYFNDYVKTWYSIPVTVCVCVFSVLGSTMRI
;
A
#
# COMPACT_ATOMS: atom_id res chain seq x y z
N MET A 1 0.32 -12.45 -9.63
CA MET A 1 -0.59 -13.13 -10.58
C MET A 1 0.29 -13.59 -11.72
N LYS A 2 0.25 -14.87 -12.11
CA LYS A 2 0.95 -15.33 -13.30
C LYS A 2 0.03 -15.23 -14.51
N VAL A 3 0.59 -15.27 -15.71
CA VAL A 3 -0.19 -15.22 -16.96
C VAL A 3 -1.17 -16.40 -17.05
N GLU A 4 -0.74 -17.57 -16.58
CA GLU A 4 -1.56 -18.79 -16.43
C GLU A 4 -2.81 -18.58 -15.56
N ASP A 5 -2.78 -17.60 -14.64
CA ASP A 5 -3.85 -17.34 -13.67
C ASP A 5 -4.83 -16.26 -14.18
N ILE A 6 -4.70 -15.80 -15.43
CA ILE A 6 -5.60 -14.80 -16.03
C ILE A 6 -7.00 -15.39 -16.21
N LYS A 7 -7.93 -14.86 -15.42
CA LYS A 7 -9.35 -15.20 -15.43
C LYS A 7 -10.14 -14.27 -16.34
N TRP A 8 -11.35 -14.69 -16.70
CA TRP A 8 -12.28 -13.93 -17.52
C TRP A 8 -12.60 -12.52 -16.99
N TYR A 9 -12.52 -12.32 -15.66
CA TYR A 9 -12.78 -11.02 -15.03
C TYR A 9 -11.52 -10.15 -14.83
N SER A 10 -10.32 -10.65 -15.18
CA SER A 10 -9.05 -9.92 -14.99
C SER A 10 -9.00 -8.58 -15.74
N PRO A 11 -9.52 -8.44 -16.98
CA PRO A 11 -9.62 -7.13 -17.63
C PRO A 11 -10.38 -6.11 -16.78
N LEU A 12 -11.52 -6.51 -16.20
CA LEU A 12 -12.30 -5.63 -15.34
C LEU A 12 -11.52 -5.24 -14.08
N GLU A 13 -10.77 -6.18 -13.50
CA GLU A 13 -9.92 -5.94 -12.34
C GLU A 13 -8.82 -4.89 -12.64
N PHE A 14 -8.11 -5.03 -13.76
CA PHE A 14 -7.09 -4.07 -14.18
C PHE A 14 -7.69 -2.72 -14.58
N PHE A 15 -8.89 -2.71 -15.17
CA PHE A 15 -9.60 -1.48 -15.53
C PHE A 15 -10.01 -0.67 -14.29
N VAL A 16 -10.69 -1.31 -13.33
CA VAL A 16 -11.07 -0.65 -12.06
C VAL A 16 -9.82 -0.22 -11.30
N GLY A 17 -8.78 -1.06 -11.30
CA GLY A 17 -7.50 -0.70 -10.71
C GLY A 17 -6.87 0.53 -11.39
N ALA A 18 -6.89 0.61 -12.71
CA ALA A 18 -6.34 1.76 -13.43
C ALA A 18 -7.10 3.04 -13.08
N ILE A 19 -8.44 2.97 -13.00
CA ILE A 19 -9.27 4.12 -12.57
C ILE A 19 -8.83 4.62 -11.19
N LEU A 20 -8.66 3.73 -10.20
CA LEU A 20 -8.22 4.11 -8.87
C LEU A 20 -6.81 4.73 -8.86
N SER A 21 -5.85 4.13 -9.59
CA SER A 21 -4.48 4.65 -9.71
C SER A 21 -4.37 5.96 -10.52
N PHE A 22 -5.40 6.34 -11.29
CA PHE A 22 -5.50 7.70 -11.83
C PHE A 22 -6.20 8.65 -10.88
N ALA A 23 -7.31 8.20 -10.29
CA ALA A 23 -8.15 9.03 -9.45
C ALA A 23 -7.37 9.55 -8.24
N ASP A 24 -6.60 8.69 -7.58
CA ASP A 24 -5.90 9.03 -6.34
C ASP A 24 -4.86 10.15 -6.52
N PRO A 25 -3.88 10.06 -7.45
CA PRO A 25 -2.96 11.17 -7.66
C PRO A 25 -3.65 12.43 -8.19
N ILE A 26 -4.73 12.30 -8.97
CA ILE A 26 -5.51 13.48 -9.43
C ILE A 26 -6.13 14.19 -8.23
N THR A 27 -6.82 13.46 -7.34
CA THR A 27 -7.48 14.06 -6.17
C THR A 27 -6.47 14.62 -5.18
N ASP A 28 -5.30 13.99 -5.05
CA ASP A 28 -4.20 14.48 -4.24
C ASP A 28 -3.63 15.79 -4.80
N ILE A 29 -3.31 15.86 -6.10
CA ILE A 29 -2.84 17.09 -6.75
C ILE A 29 -3.85 18.22 -6.61
N LEU A 30 -5.14 17.95 -6.82
CA LEU A 30 -6.20 18.94 -6.65
C LEU A 30 -6.30 19.42 -5.18
N THR A 31 -6.10 18.53 -4.22
CA THR A 31 -6.03 18.90 -2.80
C THR A 31 -4.81 19.75 -2.48
N LEU A 32 -3.65 19.48 -3.09
CA LEU A 32 -2.46 20.34 -2.97
C LEU A 32 -2.70 21.74 -3.52
N VAL A 33 -3.37 21.84 -4.67
CA VAL A 33 -3.76 23.14 -5.23
C VAL A 33 -4.63 23.91 -4.24
N GLU A 34 -5.54 23.24 -3.54
CA GLU A 34 -6.37 23.86 -2.52
C GLU A 34 -5.56 24.33 -1.30
N PHE A 35 -4.64 23.49 -0.79
CA PHE A 35 -3.72 23.91 0.28
C PHE A 35 -2.85 25.11 -0.10
N TYR A 36 -2.42 25.18 -1.36
CA TYR A 36 -1.67 26.33 -1.84
C TYR A 36 -2.53 27.60 -1.92
N ARG A 37 -3.77 27.48 -2.42
CA ARG A 37 -4.71 28.61 -2.56
C ARG A 37 -5.16 29.19 -1.21
N THR A 38 -5.30 28.34 -0.20
CA THR A 38 -5.68 28.70 1.18
C THR A 38 -4.47 29.10 2.05
N ASP A 39 -3.29 29.27 1.44
CA ASP A 39 -2.02 29.63 2.11
C ASP A 39 -1.53 28.62 3.18
N HIS A 40 -2.02 27.38 3.15
CA HIS A 40 -1.56 26.28 4.00
C HIS A 40 -0.23 25.67 3.49
N LYS A 41 0.82 26.49 3.46
CA LYS A 41 2.15 26.17 2.90
C LYS A 41 2.79 24.89 3.45
N THR A 42 2.61 24.61 4.74
CA THR A 42 3.16 23.40 5.38
C THR A 42 2.48 22.13 4.86
N TRP A 43 1.15 22.14 4.75
CA TRP A 43 0.38 21.00 4.25
C TRP A 43 0.62 20.78 2.77
N PHE A 44 0.70 21.88 2.01
CA PHE A 44 1.14 21.85 0.61
C PHE A 44 2.52 21.20 0.46
N GLY A 45 3.53 21.64 1.20
CA GLY A 45 4.89 21.12 1.08
C GLY A 45 5.00 19.64 1.47
N VAL A 46 4.33 19.24 2.56
CA VAL A 46 4.30 17.84 3.01
C VAL A 46 3.56 16.97 2.01
N GLY A 47 2.37 17.36 1.57
CA GLY A 47 1.61 16.59 0.58
C GLY A 47 2.30 16.52 -0.79
N LEU A 48 2.94 17.60 -1.25
CA LEU A 48 3.74 17.60 -2.47
C LEU A 48 4.91 16.59 -2.38
N THR A 49 5.52 16.48 -1.21
CA THR A 49 6.57 15.48 -0.98
C THR A 49 6.02 14.08 -1.22
N PHE A 50 4.82 13.76 -0.74
CA PHE A 50 4.20 12.45 -0.90
C PHE A 50 3.80 12.13 -2.35
N VAL A 51 3.30 13.09 -3.13
CA VAL A 51 3.02 12.89 -4.57
C VAL A 51 4.30 12.63 -5.38
N LEU A 52 5.42 13.25 -4.98
CA LEU A 52 6.70 13.10 -5.69
C LEU A 52 7.45 11.83 -5.29
N LEU A 53 7.19 11.26 -4.12
CA LEU A 53 7.98 10.16 -3.57
C LEU A 53 7.87 8.87 -4.41
N PRO A 54 6.69 8.43 -4.87
CA PRO A 54 6.57 7.30 -5.79
C PRO A 54 7.31 7.54 -7.12
N CYS A 55 7.38 8.78 -7.61
CA CYS A 55 8.10 9.10 -8.85
C CYS A 55 9.58 8.73 -8.80
N LEU A 56 10.18 8.71 -7.60
CA LEU A 56 11.57 8.31 -7.38
C LEU A 56 11.75 6.79 -7.33
N VAL A 57 10.73 6.07 -6.85
CA VAL A 57 10.76 4.62 -6.65
C VAL A 57 10.36 3.87 -7.91
N SER A 58 9.39 4.39 -8.67
CA SER A 58 8.87 3.77 -9.90
C SER A 58 9.94 3.45 -10.95
N PRO A 59 10.91 4.34 -11.26
CA PRO A 59 12.01 4.00 -12.15
C PRO A 59 12.85 2.85 -11.60
N ALA A 60 13.18 2.85 -10.30
CA ALA A 60 13.96 1.76 -9.71
C ALA A 60 13.23 0.40 -9.81
N LEU A 61 11.92 0.38 -9.57
CA LEU A 61 11.09 -0.81 -9.77
C LEU A 61 11.05 -1.25 -11.24
N PHE A 62 10.96 -0.29 -12.16
CA PHE A 62 11.03 -0.58 -13.60
C PHE A 62 12.35 -1.24 -13.96
N LEU A 63 13.49 -0.71 -13.49
CA LEU A 63 14.81 -1.28 -13.75
C LEU A 63 14.99 -2.69 -13.17
N VAL A 64 14.36 -2.98 -12.03
CA VAL A 64 14.47 -4.29 -11.35
C VAL A 64 13.63 -5.35 -12.04
N PHE A 65 12.35 -5.06 -12.33
CA PHE A 65 11.39 -6.05 -12.81
C PHE A 65 11.31 -6.15 -14.33
N ARG A 66 11.67 -5.09 -15.06
CA ARG A 66 11.61 -5.05 -16.53
C ARG A 66 13.01 -4.99 -17.15
N ARG A 67 13.96 -5.64 -16.51
CA ARG A 67 15.36 -5.70 -16.98
C ARG A 67 15.49 -6.47 -18.30
N ASP A 68 14.73 -7.54 -18.48
CA ASP A 68 14.86 -8.38 -19.68
C ASP A 68 14.26 -7.74 -20.94
N ASP A 69 13.24 -6.89 -20.78
CA ASP A 69 12.75 -5.96 -21.82
C ASP A 69 13.87 -5.03 -22.35
N ALA A 70 14.96 -4.84 -21.59
CA ALA A 70 16.05 -3.91 -21.89
C ALA A 70 17.15 -4.46 -22.80
N ASN A 71 17.24 -5.78 -22.99
CA ASN A 71 18.33 -6.41 -23.75
C ASN A 71 18.27 -6.11 -25.26
N TYR A 72 17.17 -5.54 -25.76
CA TYR A 72 17.00 -5.19 -27.18
C TYR A 72 17.54 -3.80 -27.57
N SER A 73 17.65 -2.82 -26.65
CA SER A 73 18.20 -1.47 -26.94
C SER A 73 18.42 -0.61 -25.69
N SER A 74 19.69 -0.32 -25.36
CA SER A 74 20.10 0.49 -24.20
C SER A 74 19.57 1.94 -24.20
N SER A 75 19.40 2.55 -25.37
CA SER A 75 18.89 3.94 -25.47
C SER A 75 17.37 4.04 -25.29
N LEU A 76 16.63 3.00 -25.69
CA LEU A 76 15.19 2.91 -25.49
C LEU A 76 14.86 2.66 -24.02
N TYR A 77 15.69 1.88 -23.32
CA TYR A 77 15.55 1.56 -21.91
C TYR A 77 15.61 2.77 -20.99
N ALA A 78 16.63 3.62 -21.14
CA ALA A 78 16.73 4.85 -20.35
C ALA A 78 15.50 5.73 -20.58
N LYS A 79 15.04 5.84 -21.84
CA LYS A 79 13.86 6.61 -22.20
C LYS A 79 12.59 6.06 -21.54
N THR A 80 12.39 4.74 -21.54
CA THR A 80 11.22 4.10 -20.91
C THR A 80 11.27 4.19 -19.38
N ALA A 81 12.45 4.07 -18.78
CA ALA A 81 12.61 4.26 -17.33
C ALA A 81 12.35 5.73 -16.92
N PHE A 82 12.75 6.70 -17.74
CA PHE A 82 12.37 8.11 -17.53
C PHE A 82 10.87 8.36 -17.74
N CYS A 83 10.22 7.61 -18.64
CA CYS A 83 8.76 7.64 -18.75
C CYS A 83 8.05 7.16 -17.48
N ALA A 84 8.70 6.40 -16.59
CA ALA A 84 8.13 6.02 -15.29
C ALA A 84 8.24 7.11 -14.22
N PHE A 85 8.88 8.25 -14.51
CA PHE A 85 9.12 9.36 -13.57
C PHE A 85 7.91 10.30 -13.46
N HIS A 86 6.76 9.75 -13.08
CA HIS A 86 5.54 10.53 -12.88
C HIS A 86 4.60 9.79 -11.90
N PRO A 87 3.66 10.50 -11.23
CA PRO A 87 2.82 9.87 -10.21
C PRO A 87 1.87 8.82 -10.79
N PHE A 88 1.58 8.87 -12.09
CA PHE A 88 0.68 7.92 -12.77
C PHE A 88 1.32 6.59 -13.17
N SER A 89 2.50 6.23 -12.62
CA SER A 89 3.29 5.09 -13.11
C SER A 89 2.55 3.76 -12.96
N ALA A 90 1.94 3.47 -11.80
CA ALA A 90 1.18 2.23 -11.66
C ALA A 90 -0.09 2.25 -12.50
N ALA A 91 -0.70 3.42 -12.73
CA ALA A 91 -1.88 3.58 -13.57
C ALA A 91 -1.61 3.16 -15.02
N PHE A 92 -0.50 3.62 -15.61
CA PHE A 92 -0.10 3.20 -16.96
C PHE A 92 0.28 1.71 -17.02
N ALA A 93 0.98 1.20 -16.00
CA ALA A 93 1.29 -0.23 -15.93
C ALA A 93 0.01 -1.09 -15.89
N ARG A 94 -1.02 -0.65 -15.16
CA ARG A 94 -2.35 -1.30 -15.15
C ARG A 94 -3.08 -1.23 -16.49
N ILE A 95 -2.96 -0.11 -17.22
CA ILE A 95 -3.47 -0.02 -18.60
C ILE A 95 -2.74 -1.01 -19.52
N GLU A 96 -1.43 -1.14 -19.41
CA GLU A 96 -0.64 -2.09 -20.21
C GLU A 96 -1.12 -3.53 -19.95
N ALA A 97 -1.35 -3.90 -18.68
CA ALA A 97 -1.92 -5.21 -18.34
C ALA A 97 -3.36 -5.39 -18.81
N LEU A 98 -4.19 -4.35 -18.79
CA LEU A 98 -5.54 -4.38 -19.35
C LEU A 98 -5.51 -4.70 -20.85
N ILE A 99 -4.69 -3.98 -21.61
CA ILE A 99 -4.54 -4.20 -23.05
C ILE A 99 -4.03 -5.61 -23.32
N PHE A 100 -3.07 -6.09 -22.54
CA PHE A 100 -2.56 -7.46 -22.65
C PHE A 100 -3.64 -8.52 -22.38
N CYS A 101 -4.44 -8.36 -21.31
CA CYS A 101 -5.53 -9.28 -21.01
C CYS A 101 -6.61 -9.28 -22.11
N LEU A 102 -6.92 -8.11 -22.68
CA LEU A 102 -7.85 -8.01 -23.81
C LEU A 102 -7.30 -8.71 -25.05
N LYS A 103 -5.98 -8.63 -25.29
CA LYS A 103 -5.32 -9.32 -26.40
C LYS A 103 -5.41 -10.84 -26.25
N ILE A 104 -5.12 -11.38 -25.07
CA ILE A 104 -5.32 -12.81 -24.76
C ILE A 104 -6.76 -13.22 -25.05
N TRP A 105 -7.73 -12.43 -24.58
CA TRP A 105 -9.13 -12.76 -24.74
C TRP A 105 -9.58 -12.75 -26.20
N TRP A 106 -9.01 -11.87 -27.02
CA TRP A 106 -9.39 -11.71 -28.42
C TRP A 106 -8.75 -12.73 -29.36
N PHE A 107 -7.47 -13.06 -29.15
CA PHE A 107 -6.68 -13.91 -30.06
C PHE A 107 -6.54 -15.36 -29.56
N GLY A 108 -6.92 -15.65 -28.31
CA GLY A 108 -6.73 -16.97 -27.70
C GLY A 108 -5.29 -17.20 -27.22
N ASN A 109 -5.10 -18.20 -26.37
CA ASN A 109 -3.78 -18.50 -25.77
C ASN A 109 -2.77 -19.10 -26.76
N ASP A 110 -3.23 -19.71 -27.85
CA ASP A 110 -2.39 -20.49 -28.77
C ASP A 110 -1.57 -19.63 -29.75
N GLU A 111 -1.85 -18.33 -29.85
CA GLU A 111 -1.13 -17.37 -30.71
C GLU A 111 -0.06 -16.55 -29.95
N ILE A 112 0.14 -16.81 -28.66
CA ILE A 112 1.06 -16.03 -27.82
C ILE A 112 2.38 -16.79 -27.68
N ASP A 113 3.44 -16.22 -28.23
CA ASP A 113 4.81 -16.75 -28.12
C ASP A 113 5.33 -16.72 -26.66
N ASP A 114 6.27 -17.60 -26.33
CA ASP A 114 6.84 -17.75 -24.99
C ASP A 114 7.48 -16.44 -24.49
N ASP A 115 8.10 -15.66 -25.39
CA ASP A 115 8.65 -14.33 -25.08
C ASP A 115 7.57 -13.34 -24.58
N ALA A 116 6.37 -13.41 -25.15
CA ALA A 116 5.25 -12.57 -24.73
C ALA A 116 4.68 -13.02 -23.37
N TYR A 117 4.78 -14.30 -23.03
CA TYR A 117 4.42 -14.82 -21.71
C TYR A 117 5.40 -14.32 -20.63
N ASP A 118 6.71 -14.46 -20.84
CA ASP A 118 7.73 -14.00 -19.90
C ASP A 118 7.65 -12.48 -19.66
N LYS A 119 7.45 -11.72 -20.74
CA LYS A 119 7.23 -10.27 -20.66
C LYS A 119 6.00 -9.90 -19.83
N ALA A 120 4.92 -10.66 -19.96
CA ALA A 120 3.71 -10.43 -19.20
C ALA A 120 3.87 -10.81 -17.71
N GLU A 121 4.62 -11.87 -17.40
CA GLU A 121 4.94 -12.19 -16.00
C GLU A 121 5.76 -11.05 -15.35
N ASN A 122 6.78 -10.56 -16.04
CA ASN A 122 7.58 -9.40 -15.59
C ASN A 122 6.72 -8.14 -15.41
N LEU A 123 5.75 -7.89 -16.30
CA LEU A 123 4.80 -6.78 -16.17
C LEU A 123 3.90 -6.93 -14.95
N LEU A 124 3.34 -8.12 -14.72
CA LEU A 124 2.47 -8.39 -13.56
C LEU A 124 3.21 -8.24 -12.23
N ASP A 125 4.49 -8.64 -12.20
CA ASP A 125 5.35 -8.43 -11.05
C ASP A 125 5.66 -6.95 -10.83
N HIS A 126 6.02 -6.22 -11.89
CA HIS A 126 6.21 -4.78 -11.83
C HIS A 126 4.96 -4.06 -11.28
N ILE A 127 3.76 -4.39 -11.78
CA ILE A 127 2.49 -3.80 -11.32
C ILE A 127 2.26 -4.07 -9.83
N ALA A 128 2.47 -5.31 -9.37
CA ALA A 128 2.23 -5.68 -7.98
C ALA A 128 3.06 -4.83 -7.00
N PHE A 129 4.33 -4.56 -7.33
CA PHE A 129 5.19 -3.70 -6.53
C PHE A 129 4.89 -2.21 -6.74
N ALA A 130 4.70 -1.76 -7.97
CA ALA A 130 4.42 -0.35 -8.27
C ALA A 130 3.17 0.14 -7.53
N VAL A 131 2.09 -0.64 -7.57
CA VAL A 131 0.85 -0.35 -6.84
C VAL A 131 1.06 -0.31 -5.33
N LEU A 132 1.83 -1.25 -4.78
CA LEU A 132 2.09 -1.31 -3.35
C LEU A 132 2.89 -0.10 -2.87
N PHE A 133 3.92 0.30 -3.64
CA PHE A 133 4.74 1.45 -3.32
C PHE A 133 3.99 2.77 -3.50
N GLU A 134 3.20 2.94 -4.57
CA GLU A 134 2.29 4.07 -4.74
C GLU A 134 1.35 4.20 -3.53
N ALA A 135 0.68 3.10 -3.16
CA ALA A 135 -0.22 3.08 -2.03
C ALA A 135 0.44 3.50 -0.69
N VAL A 136 1.65 3.03 -0.41
CA VAL A 136 2.34 3.29 0.85
C VAL A 136 3.02 4.65 0.90
N LEU A 137 3.57 5.12 -0.23
CA LEU A 137 4.39 6.32 -0.30
C LEU A 137 3.57 7.58 -0.63
N GLU A 138 2.41 7.41 -1.28
CA GLU A 138 1.49 8.48 -1.64
C GLU A 138 0.13 8.32 -0.94
N SER A 139 -0.65 7.26 -1.23
CA SER A 139 -2.04 7.17 -0.77
C SER A 139 -2.18 7.19 0.76
N ALA A 140 -1.37 6.41 1.49
CA ALA A 140 -1.41 6.37 2.95
C ALA A 140 -1.05 7.70 3.61
N PRO A 141 0.09 8.33 3.29
CA PRO A 141 0.42 9.63 3.87
C PRO A 141 -0.48 10.76 3.37
N GLN A 142 -1.00 10.70 2.13
CA GLN A 142 -2.01 11.64 1.64
C GLN A 142 -3.33 11.54 2.41
N PHE A 143 -3.81 10.32 2.66
CA PHE A 143 -4.95 10.10 3.54
C PHE A 143 -4.71 10.74 4.92
N ILE A 144 -3.53 10.53 5.51
CA ILE A 144 -3.20 11.06 6.84
C ILE A 144 -3.16 12.59 6.84
N ILE A 145 -2.48 13.23 5.88
CA ILE A 145 -2.37 14.70 5.87
C ILE A 145 -3.72 15.38 5.57
N GLN A 146 -4.56 14.77 4.73
CA GLN A 146 -5.89 15.27 4.43
C GLN A 146 -6.82 15.14 5.63
N LEU A 147 -6.82 13.98 6.30
CA LEU A 147 -7.61 13.77 7.51
C LEU A 147 -7.13 14.68 8.65
N TYR A 148 -5.81 14.86 8.76
CA TYR A 148 -5.20 15.80 9.69
C TYR A 148 -5.67 17.22 9.41
N ALA A 149 -5.57 17.68 8.15
CA ALA A 149 -5.99 19.02 7.75
C ALA A 149 -7.46 19.25 8.11
N ILE A 150 -8.37 18.35 7.70
CA ILE A 150 -9.80 18.41 8.06
C ILE A 150 -10.02 18.46 9.58
N SER A 151 -9.17 17.81 10.37
CA SER A 151 -9.31 17.73 11.82
C SER A 151 -8.83 18.99 12.56
N VAL A 152 -7.93 19.78 11.95
CA VAL A 152 -7.29 20.94 12.60
C VAL A 152 -7.61 22.28 11.95
N GLN A 153 -8.06 22.29 10.69
CA GLN A 153 -8.42 23.50 9.98
C GLN A 153 -9.70 24.11 10.56
N GLU A 154 -9.77 25.44 10.62
CA GLU A 154 -10.98 26.16 11.06
C GLU A 154 -12.01 26.29 9.93
N GLU A 155 -11.54 26.24 8.68
CA GLU A 155 -12.36 26.33 7.48
C GLU A 155 -13.11 25.03 7.19
N PRO A 156 -14.29 25.09 6.56
CA PRO A 156 -15.01 23.87 6.17
C PRO A 156 -14.15 22.99 5.25
N ALA A 157 -14.25 21.68 5.41
CA ALA A 157 -13.57 20.71 4.55
C ALA A 157 -13.91 20.96 3.07
N ALA A 158 -12.89 21.12 2.24
CA ALA A 158 -13.08 21.28 0.82
C ALA A 158 -13.64 19.97 0.23
N ILE A 159 -14.51 20.09 -0.77
CA ILE A 159 -15.14 18.94 -1.43
C ILE A 159 -14.07 17.96 -1.94
N ILE A 160 -12.96 18.48 -2.46
CA ILE A 160 -11.88 17.64 -2.96
C ILE A 160 -11.23 16.80 -1.85
N GLN A 161 -11.04 17.33 -0.65
CA GLN A 161 -10.49 16.57 0.48
C GLN A 161 -11.44 15.44 0.88
N MET A 162 -12.76 15.69 0.85
CA MET A 162 -13.77 14.67 1.14
C MET A 162 -13.82 13.56 0.10
N ILE A 163 -13.51 13.87 -1.17
CA ILE A 163 -13.42 12.87 -2.25
C ILE A 163 -12.09 12.12 -2.20
N SER A 164 -10.99 12.80 -1.89
CA SER A 164 -9.66 12.23 -1.90
C SER A 164 -9.47 11.17 -0.81
N LEU A 165 -9.94 11.43 0.42
CA LEU A 165 -9.87 10.47 1.53
C LEU A 165 -10.39 9.05 1.19
N PRO A 166 -11.64 8.85 0.71
CA PRO A 166 -12.13 7.53 0.36
C PRO A 166 -11.38 6.94 -0.85
N VAL A 167 -10.94 7.75 -1.81
CA VAL A 167 -10.17 7.26 -2.96
C VAL A 167 -8.83 6.69 -2.50
N SER A 168 -8.05 7.46 -1.73
CA SER A 168 -6.75 7.01 -1.19
C SER A 168 -6.91 5.77 -0.30
N PHE A 169 -7.96 5.74 0.52
CA PHE A 169 -8.25 4.60 1.37
C PHE A 169 -8.59 3.33 0.57
N LEU A 170 -9.42 3.45 -0.46
CA LEU A 170 -9.79 2.32 -1.32
C LEU A 170 -8.59 1.81 -2.14
N THR A 171 -7.76 2.72 -2.68
CA THR A 171 -6.51 2.38 -3.38
C THR A 171 -5.57 1.60 -2.48
N LEU A 172 -5.38 2.07 -1.24
CA LEU A 172 -4.53 1.44 -0.25
C LEU A 172 -5.06 0.07 0.20
N ALA A 173 -6.35 -0.04 0.52
CA ALA A 173 -6.98 -1.31 0.89
C ALA A 173 -6.91 -2.34 -0.25
N TRP A 174 -7.09 -1.90 -1.49
CA TRP A 174 -6.96 -2.75 -2.67
C TRP A 174 -5.53 -3.26 -2.85
N ALA A 175 -4.54 -2.37 -2.76
CA ALA A 175 -3.13 -2.72 -2.88
C ALA A 175 -2.74 -3.80 -1.86
N PHE A 176 -3.07 -3.60 -0.59
CA PHE A 176 -2.75 -4.55 0.47
C PHE A 176 -3.47 -5.90 0.33
N THR A 177 -4.75 -5.88 -0.07
CA THR A 177 -5.49 -7.13 -0.33
C THR A 177 -4.85 -7.95 -1.46
N LYS A 178 -4.40 -7.28 -2.53
CA LYS A 178 -3.72 -7.94 -3.66
C LYS A 178 -2.35 -8.50 -3.28
N THR A 179 -1.60 -7.79 -2.44
CA THR A 179 -0.32 -8.28 -1.92
C THR A 179 -0.51 -9.50 -1.03
N ASP A 180 -1.56 -9.52 -0.19
CA ASP A 180 -1.86 -10.65 0.68
C ASP A 180 -2.33 -11.88 -0.12
N GLU A 181 -3.22 -11.68 -1.10
CA GLU A 181 -3.63 -12.72 -2.06
C GLU A 181 -2.41 -13.38 -2.73
N ARG A 182 -1.46 -12.56 -3.21
CA ARG A 182 -0.20 -13.06 -3.81
C ARG A 182 0.63 -13.86 -2.81
N THR A 183 0.76 -13.37 -1.58
CA THR A 183 1.60 -13.99 -0.55
C THR A 183 1.04 -15.35 -0.12
N LEU A 184 -0.29 -15.47 0.02
CA LEU A 184 -0.96 -16.72 0.35
C LEU A 184 -0.76 -17.80 -0.72
N VAL A 185 -0.79 -17.41 -2.00
CA VAL A 185 -0.50 -18.31 -3.13
C VAL A 185 0.97 -18.72 -3.13
N LEU A 186 1.91 -17.78 -2.98
CA LEU A 186 3.34 -18.07 -2.95
C LEU A 186 3.75 -19.04 -1.84
N ARG A 187 3.07 -18.98 -0.68
CA ARG A 187 3.33 -19.86 0.46
C ARG A 187 2.67 -21.23 0.35
N ASN A 188 2.00 -21.54 -0.76
CA ASN A 188 1.19 -22.76 -0.95
C ASN A 188 0.16 -22.99 0.18
N ILE A 189 -0.24 -21.93 0.90
CA ILE A 189 -1.32 -22.00 1.92
C ILE A 189 -2.65 -22.25 1.21
N ILE A 190 -2.78 -21.66 0.01
CA ILE A 190 -3.92 -21.82 -0.87
C ILE A 190 -3.40 -22.41 -2.19
N SER A 191 -4.10 -23.40 -2.74
CA SER A 191 -3.70 -24.02 -4.01
C SER A 191 -3.73 -23.00 -5.15
N LYS A 192 -2.72 -23.05 -6.03
CA LYS A 192 -2.67 -22.26 -7.28
C LYS A 192 -3.94 -22.43 -8.12
N SER A 193 -4.57 -23.62 -8.08
CA SER A 193 -5.82 -23.94 -8.78
C SER A 193 -7.09 -23.72 -7.96
N SER A 194 -6.99 -23.55 -6.63
CA SER A 194 -8.18 -23.27 -5.83
C SER A 194 -8.52 -21.80 -6.01
N ASP A 195 -9.55 -21.55 -6.81
CA ASP A 195 -10.30 -20.30 -6.78
C ASP A 195 -10.53 -19.92 -5.32
N LEU A 196 -9.77 -18.94 -4.83
CA LEU A 196 -10.04 -18.30 -3.55
C LEU A 196 -11.46 -17.78 -3.68
N LYS A 197 -12.42 -18.50 -3.08
CA LYS A 197 -13.85 -18.26 -3.28
C LYS A 197 -14.08 -16.78 -3.08
N VAL A 198 -14.91 -16.15 -3.91
CA VAL A 198 -15.21 -14.70 -3.83
C VAL A 198 -15.49 -14.27 -2.38
N LYS A 199 -16.13 -15.12 -1.59
CA LYS A 199 -16.32 -14.95 -0.13
C LYS A 199 -15.02 -14.70 0.66
N HIS A 200 -13.98 -15.50 0.44
CA HIS A 200 -12.67 -15.29 1.07
C HIS A 200 -11.99 -14.01 0.58
N LYS A 201 -12.10 -13.66 -0.70
CA LYS A 201 -11.56 -12.39 -1.22
C LYS A 201 -12.22 -11.18 -0.55
N VAL A 202 -13.54 -11.23 -0.44
CA VAL A 202 -14.32 -10.21 0.26
C VAL A 202 -13.97 -10.17 1.74
N ALA A 203 -13.78 -11.32 2.39
CA ALA A 203 -13.35 -11.37 3.79
C ALA A 203 -11.96 -10.77 3.99
N LEU A 204 -10.98 -11.10 3.14
CA LEU A 204 -9.63 -10.51 3.18
C LEU A 204 -9.68 -9.00 2.97
N TYR A 205 -10.46 -8.54 1.98
CA TYR A 205 -10.64 -7.12 1.74
C TYR A 205 -11.25 -6.41 2.96
N LEU A 206 -12.30 -6.99 3.56
CA LEU A 206 -12.93 -6.46 4.77
C LEU A 206 -11.97 -6.43 5.96
N THR A 207 -11.15 -7.47 6.16
CA THR A 207 -10.11 -7.50 7.17
C THR A 207 -9.13 -6.34 6.98
N HIS A 208 -8.69 -6.09 5.74
CA HIS A 208 -7.82 -4.96 5.43
C HIS A 208 -8.49 -3.61 5.66
N LEU A 209 -9.77 -3.45 5.31
CA LEU A 209 -10.50 -2.21 5.61
C LEU A 209 -10.46 -1.92 7.12
N LEU A 210 -10.79 -2.90 7.96
CA LEU A 210 -10.81 -2.73 9.41
C LEU A 210 -9.42 -2.40 9.98
N LEU A 211 -8.41 -3.22 9.65
CA LEU A 211 -7.04 -3.02 10.16
C LEU A 211 -6.47 -1.67 9.70
N LEU A 212 -6.65 -1.34 8.43
CA LEU A 212 -6.14 -0.11 7.84
C LEU A 212 -6.84 1.13 8.40
N SER A 213 -8.18 1.10 8.52
CA SER A 213 -8.92 2.20 9.17
C SER A 213 -8.42 2.43 10.59
N SER A 214 -8.26 1.36 11.38
CA SER A 214 -7.78 1.50 12.76
C SER A 214 -6.37 2.11 12.83
N ARG A 215 -5.47 1.71 11.92
CA ARG A 215 -4.10 2.19 11.88
C ARG A 215 -4.01 3.64 11.42
N LEU A 216 -4.65 3.98 10.31
CA LEU A 216 -4.60 5.34 9.75
C LEU A 216 -5.24 6.36 10.70
N PHE A 217 -6.35 6.00 11.36
CA PHE A 217 -6.95 6.85 12.39
C PHE A 217 -6.03 7.00 13.59
N ALA A 218 -5.46 5.91 14.12
CA ALA A 218 -4.52 6.00 15.25
C ALA A 218 -3.33 6.92 14.93
N ILE A 219 -2.72 6.75 13.75
CA ILE A 219 -1.61 7.59 13.27
C ILE A 219 -2.04 9.05 13.13
N CYS A 220 -3.16 9.31 12.45
CA CYS A 220 -3.63 10.67 12.20
C CYS A 220 -3.93 11.41 13.50
N TYR A 221 -4.74 10.83 14.39
CA TYR A 221 -5.15 11.53 15.61
C TYR A 221 -4.03 11.63 16.65
N PHE A 222 -3.11 10.66 16.69
CA PHE A 222 -1.85 10.85 17.41
C PHE A 222 -1.05 12.03 16.85
N THR A 223 -0.98 12.18 15.52
CA THR A 223 -0.31 13.31 14.86
C THR A 223 -0.99 14.65 15.17
N VAL A 224 -2.33 14.68 15.30
CA VAL A 224 -3.06 15.89 15.74
C VAL A 224 -2.58 16.36 17.12
N SER A 225 -2.37 15.44 18.06
CA SER A 225 -1.92 15.78 19.42
C SER A 225 -0.41 15.98 19.55
N TYR A 226 0.39 15.14 18.89
CA TYR A 226 1.82 15.00 19.13
C TYR A 226 2.67 15.33 17.89
N LYS A 227 2.08 15.80 16.79
CA LYS A 227 2.79 16.26 15.60
C LYS A 227 3.81 15.22 15.11
N TRP A 228 5.07 15.62 14.92
CA TRP A 228 6.16 14.82 14.36
C TRP A 228 6.61 13.63 15.22
N TRP A 229 6.19 13.53 16.49
CA TRP A 229 6.51 12.39 17.35
C TRP A 229 6.01 11.05 16.78
N VAL A 230 5.04 11.09 15.86
CA VAL A 230 4.54 9.91 15.14
C VAL A 230 5.65 9.16 14.42
N ILE A 231 6.67 9.87 13.91
CA ILE A 231 7.82 9.26 13.23
C ILE A 231 8.57 8.33 14.18
N GLY A 232 8.73 8.73 15.45
CA GLY A 232 9.41 7.91 16.46
C GLY A 232 8.64 6.63 16.77
N VAL A 233 7.31 6.72 16.92
CA VAL A 233 6.45 5.57 17.19
C VAL A 233 6.48 4.59 16.01
N LEU A 234 6.31 5.08 14.78
CA LEU A 234 6.33 4.24 13.58
C LEU A 234 7.72 3.63 13.32
N SER A 235 8.80 4.36 13.65
CA SER A 235 10.17 3.85 13.55
C SER A 235 10.41 2.68 14.51
N PHE A 236 9.86 2.76 15.73
CA PHE A 236 10.00 1.71 16.73
C PHE A 236 9.32 0.41 16.29
N HIS A 237 8.17 0.50 15.61
CA HIS A 237 7.41 -0.66 15.12
C HIS A 237 8.25 -1.64 14.31
N SER A 238 9.19 -1.14 13.50
CA SER A 238 9.98 -2.01 12.63
C SER A 238 11.29 -2.48 13.24
N CYS A 239 11.71 -1.96 14.40
CA CYS A 239 12.91 -2.43 15.07
C CYS A 239 12.87 -3.94 15.40
N PRO A 240 11.77 -4.49 15.97
CA PRO A 240 11.66 -5.94 16.22
C PRO A 240 11.80 -6.80 14.97
N VAL A 241 11.27 -6.33 13.84
CA VAL A 241 11.30 -7.05 12.56
C VAL A 241 12.71 -7.06 11.97
N VAL A 242 13.38 -5.90 11.98
CA VAL A 242 14.78 -5.77 11.57
C VAL A 242 15.65 -6.68 12.43
N ILE A 243 15.47 -6.66 13.75
CA ILE A 243 16.22 -7.53 14.69
C ILE A 243 15.97 -9.00 14.37
N ALA A 244 14.71 -9.41 14.17
CA ALA A 244 14.36 -10.79 13.84
C ALA A 244 15.07 -11.26 12.55
N ILE A 245 15.13 -10.42 11.51
CA ILE A 245 15.79 -10.76 10.24
C ILE A 245 17.31 -10.84 10.39
N LEU A 246 17.92 -9.92 11.15
CA LEU A 246 19.36 -9.94 11.44
C LEU A 246 19.75 -11.22 12.20
N ILE A 247 18.94 -11.64 13.17
CA ILE A 247 19.13 -12.90 13.92
C ILE A 247 19.03 -14.10 12.98
N MET A 248 18.11 -14.06 12.01
CA MET A 248 17.95 -15.12 11.01
C MET A 248 19.02 -15.13 9.90
N LYS A 249 20.12 -14.38 10.06
CA LYS A 249 21.32 -14.35 9.20
C LYS A 249 21.05 -14.13 7.70
N ARG A 250 20.01 -13.37 7.36
CA ARG A 250 19.81 -12.90 5.98
C ARG A 250 20.72 -11.68 5.77
N GLY A 251 21.70 -11.78 4.85
CA GLY A 251 22.82 -10.83 4.71
C GLY A 251 22.45 -9.36 4.45
N ILE A 252 23.46 -8.48 4.40
CA ILE A 252 23.30 -7.00 4.35
C ILE A 252 22.40 -6.49 3.21
N LYS A 253 22.34 -7.20 2.06
CA LYS A 253 21.45 -6.85 0.93
C LYS A 253 19.97 -6.80 1.33
N TYR A 254 19.57 -7.59 2.33
CA TYR A 254 18.20 -7.57 2.84
C TYR A 254 17.92 -6.35 3.72
N VAL A 255 18.93 -5.76 4.37
CA VAL A 255 18.75 -4.58 5.25
C VAL A 255 18.26 -3.36 4.47
N PHE A 256 18.80 -3.11 3.28
CA PHE A 256 18.33 -2.01 2.42
C PHE A 256 16.89 -2.23 1.93
N LEU A 257 16.56 -3.47 1.54
CA LEU A 257 15.19 -3.85 1.20
C LEU A 257 14.25 -3.67 2.41
N ILE A 258 14.69 -3.99 3.62
CA ILE A 258 13.87 -3.86 4.84
C ILE A 258 13.61 -2.38 5.19
N ILE A 259 14.58 -1.48 5.00
CA ILE A 259 14.34 -0.04 5.20
C ILE A 259 13.31 0.49 4.19
N LEU A 260 13.36 0.04 2.94
CA LEU A 260 12.37 0.39 1.92
C LEU A 260 10.97 -0.12 2.31
N PHE A 261 10.89 -1.31 2.91
CA PHE A 261 9.65 -1.92 3.37
C PHE A 261 9.28 -1.56 4.82
N MET A 262 10.04 -0.71 5.53
CA MET A 262 9.67 -0.21 6.86
C MET A 262 8.35 0.56 6.81
N GLY A 263 8.17 1.41 5.79
CA GLY A 263 6.93 2.13 5.55
C GLY A 263 5.74 1.17 5.41
N ILE A 264 5.93 0.12 4.58
CA ILE A 264 4.94 -0.95 4.39
C ILE A 264 4.65 -1.63 5.71
N HIS A 265 5.68 -2.02 6.47
CA HIS A 265 5.53 -2.73 7.73
C HIS A 265 4.82 -1.88 8.80
N SER A 266 5.12 -0.58 8.85
CA SER A 266 4.51 0.35 9.79
C SER A 266 3.02 0.59 9.54
N LEU A 267 2.55 0.38 8.30
CA LEU A 267 1.14 0.54 7.91
C LEU A 267 0.39 -0.80 7.84
N ARG A 268 1.09 -1.86 7.44
CA ARG A 268 0.61 -3.24 7.31
C ARG A 268 1.60 -4.15 7.99
N ASP A 269 1.14 -4.86 9.00
CA ASP A 269 1.89 -5.96 9.61
C ASP A 269 2.12 -7.06 8.57
N ASP A 270 3.25 -7.02 7.85
CA ASP A 270 3.59 -7.93 6.74
C ASP A 270 4.91 -8.69 7.00
N ALA A 271 5.21 -8.94 8.28
CA ALA A 271 6.37 -9.73 8.68
C ALA A 271 6.44 -11.05 7.90
N SER A 272 5.29 -11.65 7.57
CA SER A 272 5.20 -12.91 6.85
C SER A 272 5.88 -12.89 5.47
N ALA A 273 5.76 -11.85 4.65
CA ALA A 273 6.35 -11.82 3.31
C ALA A 273 7.89 -11.98 3.35
N PHE A 274 8.54 -11.47 4.40
CA PHE A 274 9.99 -11.50 4.57
C PHE A 274 10.56 -12.82 5.03
N PHE A 275 9.73 -13.74 5.53
CA PHE A 275 10.19 -14.99 6.12
C PHE A 275 9.70 -16.24 5.38
N ALA A 276 9.33 -16.12 4.10
CA ALA A 276 8.80 -17.23 3.30
C ALA A 276 9.70 -18.50 3.27
N ASP A 277 11.00 -18.34 3.51
CA ASP A 277 12.01 -19.41 3.43
C ASP A 277 12.55 -19.87 4.81
N ALA A 278 11.90 -19.46 5.91
CA ALA A 278 12.38 -19.74 7.27
C ALA A 278 11.51 -20.79 8.00
N ASP A 279 12.10 -21.46 9.01
CA ASP A 279 11.46 -22.53 9.78
C ASP A 279 10.07 -22.13 10.31
N SER A 280 9.07 -22.97 9.99
CA SER A 280 7.63 -22.71 10.15
C SER A 280 7.21 -22.22 11.54
N LYS A 281 7.85 -22.73 12.60
CA LYS A 281 7.54 -22.35 14.00
C LYS A 281 8.05 -20.96 14.36
N GLY A 282 9.26 -20.59 13.91
CA GLY A 282 9.82 -19.27 14.16
C GLY A 282 9.06 -18.17 13.41
N VAL A 283 8.62 -18.46 12.18
CA VAL A 283 7.83 -17.54 11.36
C VAL A 283 6.46 -17.26 11.98
N SER A 284 5.79 -18.29 12.48
CA SER A 284 4.47 -18.14 13.12
C SER A 284 4.55 -17.25 14.38
N LEU A 285 5.59 -17.41 15.20
CA LEU A 285 5.79 -16.59 16.39
C LEU A 285 6.09 -15.12 16.03
N ILE A 286 6.92 -14.87 15.02
CA ILE A 286 7.26 -13.50 14.59
C ILE A 286 6.01 -12.79 14.03
N VAL A 287 5.19 -13.49 13.24
CA VAL A 287 3.93 -12.93 12.72
C VAL A 287 2.97 -12.60 13.86
N LEU A 288 2.80 -13.50 14.84
CA LEU A 288 1.97 -13.24 16.02
C LEU A 288 2.47 -12.04 16.84
N LEU A 289 3.79 -11.95 17.07
CA LEU A 289 4.41 -10.85 17.79
C LEU A 289 4.20 -9.52 17.06
N SER A 290 4.36 -9.53 15.75
CA SER A 290 4.17 -8.36 14.89
C SER A 290 2.73 -7.87 14.91
N GLN A 291 1.76 -8.80 14.86
CA GLN A 291 0.34 -8.49 15.00
C GLN A 291 0.00 -7.93 16.38
N PHE A 292 0.58 -8.50 17.44
CA PHE A 292 0.41 -8.00 18.80
C PHE A 292 0.98 -6.58 18.96
N LEU A 293 2.18 -6.32 18.44
CA LEU A 293 2.79 -5.00 18.44
C LEU A 293 1.94 -3.97 17.68
N PHE A 294 1.41 -4.35 16.52
CA PHE A 294 0.51 -3.51 15.73
C PHE A 294 -0.74 -3.08 16.54
N LEU A 295 -1.35 -4.03 17.26
CA LEU A 295 -2.51 -3.77 18.12
C LEU A 295 -2.15 -2.82 19.27
N VAL A 296 -1.06 -3.12 20.00
CA VAL A 296 -0.61 -2.34 21.16
C VAL A 296 -0.27 -0.92 20.77
N GLU A 297 0.39 -0.71 19.63
CA GLU A 297 0.71 0.63 19.14
C GLU A 297 -0.52 1.43 18.76
N ASN A 298 -1.51 0.81 18.10
CA ASN A 298 -2.76 1.50 17.77
C ASN A 298 -3.47 1.97 19.03
N TYR A 299 -3.51 1.12 20.07
CA TYR A 299 -4.08 1.48 21.36
C TYR A 299 -3.27 2.56 22.06
N PHE A 300 -1.94 2.45 22.08
CA PHE A 300 -1.09 3.47 22.65
C PHE A 300 -1.33 4.83 21.99
N MET A 301 -1.28 4.89 20.65
CA MET A 301 -1.48 6.12 19.89
C MET A 301 -2.85 6.75 20.15
N ILE A 302 -3.94 5.96 20.11
CA ILE A 302 -5.28 6.50 20.26
C ILE A 302 -5.62 6.86 21.72
N LEU A 303 -5.11 6.10 22.69
CA LEU A 303 -5.31 6.42 24.11
C LEU A 303 -4.53 7.69 24.50
N MET A 304 -3.31 7.86 23.98
CA MET A 304 -2.56 9.10 24.16
C MET A 304 -3.32 10.31 23.60
N PHE A 305 -3.96 10.16 22.43
CA PHE A 305 -4.86 11.18 21.89
C PHE A 305 -6.09 11.41 22.78
N TYR A 306 -6.75 10.34 23.23
CA TYR A 306 -7.98 10.42 24.04
C TYR A 306 -7.77 11.12 25.38
N PHE A 307 -6.66 10.83 26.06
CA PHE A 307 -6.32 11.42 27.35
C PHE A 307 -5.65 12.79 27.25
N ASN A 308 -5.42 13.30 26.03
CA ASN A 308 -4.87 14.63 25.86
C ASN A 308 -5.95 15.69 26.09
N ASP A 309 -5.95 16.28 27.29
CA ASP A 309 -6.93 17.30 27.71
C ASP A 309 -7.01 18.53 26.77
N TYR A 310 -5.95 18.81 26.01
CA TYR A 310 -5.90 19.92 25.06
C TYR A 310 -6.74 19.70 23.79
N VAL A 311 -7.13 18.45 23.48
CA VAL A 311 -7.83 18.09 22.24
C VAL A 311 -9.18 17.44 22.55
N LYS A 312 -10.02 18.13 23.33
CA LYS A 312 -11.41 17.71 23.57
C LYS A 312 -12.30 18.11 22.39
N THR A 313 -12.27 17.27 21.35
CA THR A 313 -13.15 17.39 20.18
C THR A 313 -14.33 16.44 20.28
N TRP A 314 -15.45 16.80 19.64
CA TRP A 314 -16.67 15.99 19.64
C TRP A 314 -16.45 14.59 19.01
N TYR A 315 -15.46 14.45 18.13
CA TYR A 315 -15.12 13.21 17.45
C TYR A 315 -14.14 12.31 18.24
N SER A 316 -13.58 12.77 19.36
CA SER A 316 -12.55 12.02 20.10
C SER A 316 -13.04 10.65 20.60
N ILE A 317 -14.25 10.59 21.17
CA ILE A 317 -14.86 9.32 21.61
C ILE A 317 -15.18 8.40 20.42
N PRO A 318 -15.95 8.84 19.39
CA PRO A 318 -16.24 8.00 18.23
C PRO A 318 -15.00 7.40 17.59
N VAL A 319 -13.95 8.20 17.37
CA VAL A 319 -12.71 7.74 16.76
C VAL A 319 -12.02 6.70 17.64
N THR A 320 -11.94 6.94 18.95
CA THR A 320 -11.31 6.01 19.90
C THR A 320 -12.01 4.66 19.88
N VAL A 321 -13.34 4.66 19.89
CA VAL A 321 -14.14 3.43 19.76
C VAL A 321 -13.89 2.74 18.43
N CYS A 322 -13.88 3.48 17.31
CA CYS A 322 -13.61 2.93 15.98
C CYS A 322 -12.23 2.25 15.92
N VAL A 323 -11.16 2.92 16.38
CA VAL A 323 -9.82 2.34 16.39
C VAL A 323 -9.80 1.05 17.22
N CYS A 324 -10.36 1.09 18.44
CA CYS A 324 -10.39 -0.07 19.32
C CYS A 324 -11.12 -1.26 18.71
N VAL A 325 -12.35 -1.04 18.24
CA VAL A 325 -13.23 -2.10 17.69
C VAL A 325 -12.65 -2.66 16.40
N PHE A 326 -12.22 -1.80 15.47
CA PHE A 326 -11.67 -2.23 14.19
C PHE A 326 -10.34 -2.97 14.36
N SER A 327 -9.50 -2.56 15.31
CA SER A 327 -8.26 -3.27 15.65
C SER A 327 -8.54 -4.69 16.18
N VAL A 328 -9.52 -4.89 17.08
CA VAL A 328 -9.87 -6.24 17.57
C VAL A 328 -10.50 -7.09 16.47
N LEU A 329 -11.53 -6.57 15.79
CA LEU A 329 -12.26 -7.31 14.76
C LEU A 329 -11.34 -7.69 13.60
N GLY A 330 -10.58 -6.73 13.09
CA GLY A 330 -9.62 -6.97 12.01
C GLY A 330 -8.54 -7.97 12.41
N SER A 331 -8.01 -7.88 13.65
CA SER A 331 -7.02 -8.86 14.13
C SER A 331 -7.61 -10.26 14.28
N THR A 332 -8.85 -10.37 14.76
CA THR A 332 -9.54 -11.65 14.93
C THR A 332 -9.86 -12.29 13.58
N MET A 333 -10.30 -11.51 12.60
CA MET A 333 -10.57 -12.01 11.24
C MET A 333 -9.30 -12.42 10.47
N ARG A 334 -8.13 -11.95 10.91
CA ARG A 334 -6.84 -12.27 10.30
C ARG A 334 -6.26 -13.61 10.74
N ILE A 335 -6.59 -14.05 11.97
CA ILE A 335 -6.14 -15.31 12.58
C ILE A 335 -6.98 -16.47 12.03
#